data_AF-A0A950WTV1-F1
#
_entry.id   AF-A0A950WTV1-F1
#
_cell.length_a   1.000
_cell.length_b   1.000
_cell.length_c   1.000
_cell.angle_alpha   90.00
_cell.angle_beta   90.00
_cell.angle_gamma   90.00
#
_symmetry.space_group_name_H-M   'P 1'
#
loop_
_entity.id
_entity.type
_entity.pdbx_description
1 polymer ?
#
loop_
_entity_poly.entity_id
_entity_poly.type
_entity_poly.pdbx_seq_one_letter_code
_entity_poly.pdbx_strand_id
1 'polypeptide(L)'
;LTAFGPNSLALGGRAFDAVVLHTFFTDDTTTRAVDTVKRAAEEAGRDPASVRVWSCFATVGDHLPPEVRLKKTVGRLATYLQAYGDLLVRTNHWDPAVLERFRADPVVAGFRGALDDKGTTDDLAHVATLIPDEWLAPSATGSADQCVDAVLHEFDLGCDGVILHGATPEELAPIVDAYRARLQ
;
A
#
# COMPACT_ATOMS: atom_id res chain seq x y z
N LEU A 1 -9.36 13.33 -0.69
CA LEU A 1 -9.97 12.25 -1.51
C LEU A 1 -9.09 11.01 -1.41
N THR A 2 -9.65 9.83 -1.12
CA THR A 2 -8.94 8.57 -1.35
C THR A 2 -9.06 8.21 -2.83
N ALA A 3 -7.95 8.09 -3.53
CA ALA A 3 -7.93 7.90 -4.98
C ALA A 3 -7.13 6.67 -5.37
N PHE A 4 -7.57 6.02 -6.45
CA PHE A 4 -6.97 4.79 -6.95
C PHE A 4 -6.75 4.90 -8.46
N GLY A 5 -7.83 5.04 -9.23
CA GLY A 5 -7.77 5.11 -10.69
C GLY A 5 -7.48 6.51 -11.23
N PRO A 6 -7.09 6.63 -12.51
CA PRO A 6 -6.67 7.89 -13.13
C PRO A 6 -7.70 9.00 -13.03
N ASN A 7 -9.00 8.68 -13.19
CA ASN A 7 -10.07 9.67 -13.07
C ASN A 7 -10.22 10.22 -11.64
N SER A 8 -10.07 9.37 -10.62
CA SER A 8 -10.12 9.79 -9.21
C SER A 8 -8.89 10.60 -8.82
N LEU A 9 -7.71 10.25 -9.34
CA LEU A 9 -6.47 11.01 -9.14
C LEU A 9 -6.58 12.40 -9.77
N ALA A 10 -7.02 12.47 -11.02
CA ALA A 10 -7.21 13.74 -11.71
C ALA A 10 -8.29 14.59 -11.03
N LEU A 11 -9.40 14.00 -10.56
CA LEU A 11 -10.39 14.71 -9.75
C LEU A 11 -9.77 15.26 -8.46
N GLY A 12 -8.93 14.48 -7.80
CA GLY A 12 -8.14 14.88 -6.63
C GLY A 12 -7.34 16.16 -6.89
N GLY A 13 -6.54 16.16 -7.97
CA GLY A 13 -5.75 17.32 -8.38
C GLY A 13 -6.58 18.56 -8.67
N ARG A 14 -7.70 18.41 -9.38
CA ARG A 14 -8.53 19.56 -9.77
C ARG A 14 -9.31 20.20 -8.61
N ALA A 15 -9.72 19.42 -7.60
CA ALA A 15 -10.78 19.86 -6.69
C ALA A 15 -10.52 19.62 -5.19
N PHE A 16 -9.45 18.93 -4.81
CA PHE A 16 -9.18 18.62 -3.40
C PHE A 16 -7.82 19.18 -2.93
N ASP A 17 -7.68 19.40 -1.63
CA ASP A 17 -6.43 19.85 -1.01
C ASP A 17 -5.49 18.69 -0.65
N ALA A 18 -6.04 17.47 -0.60
CA ALA A 18 -5.29 16.27 -0.33
C ALA A 18 -5.84 15.03 -1.06
N VAL A 19 -4.93 14.21 -1.55
CA VAL A 19 -5.19 12.90 -2.16
C VAL A 19 -4.46 11.84 -1.36
N VAL A 20 -5.16 10.79 -0.94
CA VAL A 20 -4.57 9.63 -0.28
C VAL A 20 -4.52 8.49 -1.29
N LEU A 21 -3.32 7.99 -1.55
CA LEU A 21 -3.07 6.87 -2.46
C LEU A 21 -3.45 5.55 -1.81
N HIS A 22 -3.65 4.53 -2.62
CA HIS A 22 -3.95 3.19 -2.14
C HIS A 22 -2.67 2.46 -1.70
N THR A 23 -2.80 1.58 -0.71
CA THR A 23 -1.71 0.70 -0.24
C THR A 23 -1.21 -0.25 -1.34
N PHE A 24 0.06 -0.66 -1.27
CA PHE A 24 0.73 -1.56 -2.23
C PHE A 24 0.83 -0.99 -3.65
N PHE A 25 0.94 0.33 -3.80
CA PHE A 25 1.40 0.92 -5.05
C PHE A 25 2.90 0.74 -5.19
N THR A 26 3.35 0.18 -6.31
CA THR A 26 4.78 0.12 -6.66
C THR A 26 5.36 1.53 -6.81
N ASP A 27 6.67 1.69 -6.70
CA ASP A 27 7.36 2.99 -6.89
C ASP A 27 6.94 3.71 -8.18
N ASP A 28 6.92 2.97 -9.28
CA ASP A 28 6.49 3.42 -10.60
C ASP A 28 5.02 3.90 -10.57
N THR A 29 4.15 3.18 -9.88
CA THR A 29 2.74 3.55 -9.70
C THR A 29 2.57 4.77 -8.81
N THR A 30 3.29 4.84 -7.69
CA THR A 30 3.28 5.98 -6.77
C THR A 30 3.70 7.25 -7.51
N THR A 31 4.81 7.20 -8.25
CA THR A 31 5.30 8.33 -9.07
C THR A 31 4.24 8.77 -10.09
N ARG A 32 3.69 7.84 -10.88
CA ARG A 32 2.63 8.17 -11.85
C ARG A 32 1.38 8.76 -11.19
N ALA A 33 1.02 8.28 -10.00
CA ALA A 33 -0.14 8.76 -9.27
C ALA A 33 0.06 10.19 -8.77
N VAL A 34 1.22 10.48 -8.19
CA VAL A 34 1.64 11.84 -7.81
C VAL A 34 1.59 12.76 -9.04
N ASP A 35 2.26 12.39 -10.14
CA ASP A 35 2.29 13.17 -11.37
C ASP A 35 0.89 13.46 -11.92
N THR A 36 0.01 12.46 -11.91
CA THR A 36 -1.37 12.62 -12.36
C THR A 36 -2.13 13.64 -11.51
N VAL A 37 -1.96 13.62 -10.19
CA VAL A 37 -2.61 14.58 -9.29
C VAL A 37 -2.04 15.98 -9.52
N LYS A 38 -0.72 16.13 -9.53
CA LYS A 38 -0.03 17.43 -9.66
C LYS A 38 -0.32 18.08 -11.02
N ARG A 39 -0.23 17.32 -12.11
CA ARG A 39 -0.60 17.78 -13.46
C ARG A 39 -2.07 18.19 -13.54
N ALA A 40 -2.98 17.42 -12.95
CA ALA A 40 -4.40 17.78 -12.97
C ALA A 40 -4.70 19.06 -12.17
N ALA A 41 -3.94 19.34 -11.11
CA ALA A 41 -4.03 20.62 -10.40
C ALA A 41 -3.58 21.78 -11.30
N GLU A 42 -2.43 21.63 -11.97
CA GLU A 42 -1.89 22.62 -12.91
C GLU A 42 -2.87 22.90 -14.06
N GLU A 43 -3.39 21.86 -14.70
CA GLU A 43 -4.37 21.96 -15.80
C GLU A 43 -5.67 22.64 -15.38
N ALA A 44 -6.02 22.60 -14.08
CA ALA A 44 -7.16 23.33 -13.52
C ALA A 44 -6.82 24.75 -13.04
N GLY A 45 -5.61 25.24 -13.29
CA GLY A 45 -5.16 26.57 -12.87
C GLY A 45 -4.88 26.68 -11.38
N ARG A 46 -4.62 25.56 -10.69
CA ARG A 46 -4.21 25.53 -9.27
C ARG A 46 -2.70 25.38 -9.18
N ASP A 47 -2.13 25.86 -8.08
CA ASP A 47 -0.76 25.52 -7.70
C ASP A 47 -0.67 24.02 -7.36
N PRO A 48 0.12 23.20 -8.07
CA PRO A 48 0.30 21.78 -7.75
C PRO A 48 0.80 21.52 -6.33
N ALA A 49 1.59 22.44 -5.75
CA ALA A 49 2.08 22.33 -4.38
C ALA A 49 0.96 22.51 -3.34
N SER A 50 -0.16 23.14 -3.71
CA SER A 50 -1.33 23.29 -2.82
C SER A 50 -2.11 21.98 -2.64
N VAL A 51 -1.84 20.95 -3.44
CA VAL A 51 -2.50 19.63 -3.36
C VAL A 51 -1.54 18.60 -2.78
N ARG A 52 -1.76 18.17 -1.54
CA ARG A 52 -0.91 17.18 -0.88
C ARG A 52 -1.23 15.76 -1.33
N VAL A 53 -0.23 14.97 -1.71
CA VAL A 53 -0.37 13.55 -2.02
C VAL A 53 0.21 12.73 -0.87
N TRP A 54 -0.62 11.89 -0.27
CA TRP A 54 -0.26 11.05 0.86
C TRP A 54 -0.19 9.59 0.45
N SER A 55 0.96 8.93 0.67
CA SER A 55 1.05 7.49 0.53
C SER A 55 0.38 6.79 1.71
N CYS A 56 -0.55 5.86 1.45
CA CYS A 56 -1.08 4.96 2.47
C CYS A 56 -0.21 3.70 2.51
N PHE A 57 0.84 3.71 3.32
CA PHE A 57 1.95 2.76 3.18
C PHE A 57 1.91 1.67 4.24
N ALA A 58 1.78 0.41 3.82
CA ALA A 58 1.78 -0.72 4.75
C ALA A 58 3.10 -0.75 5.52
N THR A 59 3.02 -0.69 6.85
CA THR A 59 4.19 -0.57 7.73
C THR A 59 4.12 -1.63 8.82
N VAL A 60 4.94 -2.68 8.69
CA VAL A 60 4.89 -3.91 9.50
C VAL A 60 6.32 -4.37 9.83
N GLY A 61 6.82 -3.98 10.99
CA GLY A 61 8.19 -4.29 11.43
C GLY A 61 8.38 -5.72 11.96
N ASP A 62 9.64 -6.18 11.97
CA ASP A 62 10.07 -7.51 12.41
C ASP A 62 9.89 -7.77 13.91
N HIS A 63 9.71 -6.71 14.72
CA HIS A 63 9.41 -6.83 16.14
C HIS A 63 8.02 -7.41 16.42
N LEU A 64 7.15 -7.45 15.41
CA LEU A 64 5.84 -8.09 15.52
C LEU A 64 5.94 -9.61 15.37
N PRO A 65 5.09 -10.39 16.06
CA PRO A 65 5.03 -11.84 15.89
C PRO A 65 4.81 -12.25 14.42
N PRO A 66 5.42 -13.34 13.93
CA PRO A 66 5.32 -13.76 12.53
C PRO A 66 3.89 -13.89 12.00
N GLU A 67 2.98 -14.45 12.80
CA GLU A 67 1.57 -14.62 12.46
C GLU A 67 0.83 -13.28 12.33
N VAL A 68 1.20 -12.29 13.14
CA VAL A 68 0.67 -10.92 13.07
C VAL A 68 1.17 -10.24 11.80
N ARG A 69 2.46 -10.41 11.49
CA ARG A 69 3.06 -9.87 10.26
C ARG A 69 2.39 -10.46 9.02
N LEU A 70 2.19 -11.77 9.00
CA LEU A 70 1.54 -12.48 7.90
C LEU A 70 0.10 -11.97 7.66
N LYS A 71 -0.68 -11.79 8.73
CA LYS A 71 -2.03 -11.22 8.67
C LYS A 71 -2.05 -9.79 8.13
N LYS A 72 -1.12 -8.94 8.59
CA LYS A 72 -1.04 -7.51 8.21
C LYS A 72 -0.44 -7.29 6.81
N THR A 73 0.30 -8.25 6.27
CA THR A 73 0.91 -8.18 4.93
C THR A 73 0.11 -9.02 3.93
N VAL A 74 0.35 -10.33 3.88
CA VAL A 74 -0.29 -11.29 2.97
C VAL A 74 -1.81 -11.22 3.07
N GLY A 75 -2.36 -11.27 4.29
CA GLY A 75 -3.83 -11.21 4.46
C GLY A 75 -4.44 -9.93 3.90
N ARG A 76 -3.76 -8.79 4.09
CA ARG A 76 -4.21 -7.47 3.64
C ARG A 76 -4.20 -7.39 2.13
N LEU A 77 -3.08 -7.74 1.49
CA LEU A 77 -2.97 -7.75 0.04
C LEU A 77 -3.97 -8.73 -0.57
N ALA A 78 -4.05 -9.96 -0.04
CA ALA A 78 -4.98 -10.98 -0.52
C ALA A 78 -6.45 -10.52 -0.46
N THR A 79 -6.84 -9.80 0.59
CA THR A 79 -8.18 -9.19 0.72
C THR A 79 -8.45 -8.19 -0.41
N TYR A 80 -7.46 -7.35 -0.78
CA TYR A 80 -7.60 -6.44 -1.91
C TYR A 80 -7.69 -7.18 -3.25
N LEU A 81 -6.89 -8.25 -3.42
CA LEU A 81 -6.93 -9.09 -4.61
C LEU A 81 -8.29 -9.80 -4.78
N GLN A 82 -8.93 -10.22 -3.67
CA GLN A 82 -10.29 -10.75 -3.66
C GLN A 82 -11.32 -9.68 -4.07
N ALA A 83 -11.25 -8.48 -3.50
CA ALA A 83 -12.28 -7.46 -3.67
C ALA A 83 -12.19 -6.72 -5.01
N TYR A 84 -11.00 -6.21 -5.37
CA TYR A 84 -10.78 -5.36 -6.55
C TYR A 84 -9.42 -5.62 -7.21
N GLY A 85 -8.95 -6.87 -7.18
CA GLY A 85 -7.65 -7.29 -7.70
C GLY A 85 -7.35 -6.85 -9.14
N ASP A 86 -8.32 -6.87 -10.04
CA ASP A 86 -8.11 -6.46 -11.44
C ASP A 86 -7.69 -4.99 -11.57
N LEU A 87 -8.18 -4.14 -10.67
CA LEU A 87 -7.79 -2.74 -10.62
C LEU A 87 -6.36 -2.61 -10.06
N LEU A 88 -6.05 -3.30 -8.96
CA LEU A 88 -4.72 -3.24 -8.33
C LEU A 88 -3.63 -3.79 -9.27
N VAL A 89 -3.85 -4.95 -9.87
CA VAL A 89 -2.94 -5.59 -10.83
C VAL A 89 -2.70 -4.70 -12.04
N ARG A 90 -3.76 -4.18 -12.66
CA ARG A 90 -3.61 -3.30 -13.82
C ARG A 90 -2.87 -2.01 -13.45
N THR A 91 -3.21 -1.40 -12.31
CA THR A 91 -2.59 -0.16 -11.87
C THR A 91 -1.10 -0.32 -11.59
N ASN A 92 -0.69 -1.44 -10.98
CA ASN A 92 0.71 -1.77 -10.69
C ASN A 92 1.48 -2.40 -11.85
N HIS A 93 0.83 -2.61 -13.01
CA HIS A 93 1.40 -3.36 -14.14
C HIS A 93 1.87 -4.78 -13.77
N TRP A 94 1.18 -5.42 -12.84
CA TRP A 94 1.45 -6.80 -12.45
C TRP A 94 0.88 -7.80 -13.46
N ASP A 95 1.40 -9.03 -13.45
CA ASP A 95 0.94 -10.11 -14.33
C ASP A 95 -0.49 -10.57 -13.94
N PRO A 96 -1.50 -10.38 -14.82
CA PRO A 96 -2.86 -10.82 -14.55
C PRO A 96 -3.01 -12.34 -14.39
N ALA A 97 -2.11 -13.14 -14.96
CA ALA A 97 -2.15 -14.59 -14.81
C ALA A 97 -1.87 -15.04 -13.35
N VAL A 98 -1.12 -14.26 -12.57
CA VAL A 98 -0.93 -14.51 -11.14
C VAL A 98 -2.26 -14.34 -10.39
N LEU A 99 -3.02 -13.28 -10.69
CA LEU A 99 -4.33 -13.05 -10.07
C LEU A 99 -5.34 -14.12 -10.45
N GLU A 100 -5.32 -14.59 -11.70
CA GLU A 100 -6.16 -15.71 -12.15
C GLU A 100 -5.87 -16.98 -11.33
N ARG A 101 -4.60 -17.35 -11.17
CA ARG A 101 -4.19 -18.50 -10.35
C ARG A 101 -4.57 -18.33 -8.88
N PHE A 102 -4.33 -17.14 -8.31
CA PHE A 102 -4.71 -16.81 -6.94
C PHE A 102 -6.22 -17.01 -6.72
N ARG A 103 -7.07 -16.53 -7.65
CA ARG A 103 -8.53 -16.67 -7.54
C ARG A 103 -9.04 -18.09 -7.81
N ALA A 104 -8.32 -18.87 -8.62
CA ALA A 104 -8.67 -20.26 -8.91
C ALA A 104 -8.29 -21.23 -7.79
N ASP A 105 -7.42 -20.83 -6.86
CA ASP A 105 -7.05 -21.64 -5.71
C ASP A 105 -8.29 -21.98 -4.85
N PRO A 106 -8.51 -23.26 -4.46
CA PRO A 106 -9.70 -23.66 -3.72
C PRO A 106 -9.89 -22.96 -2.37
N VAL A 107 -8.80 -22.62 -1.66
CA VAL A 107 -8.88 -21.90 -0.38
C VAL A 107 -9.38 -20.49 -0.63
N VAL A 108 -8.80 -19.78 -1.61
CA VAL A 108 -9.18 -18.41 -1.95
C VAL A 108 -10.60 -18.33 -2.52
N ALA A 109 -10.95 -19.22 -3.46
CA ALA A 109 -12.26 -19.25 -4.11
C ALA A 109 -13.39 -19.57 -3.13
N GLY A 110 -13.11 -20.43 -2.14
CA GLY A 110 -14.07 -20.81 -1.09
C GLY A 110 -14.15 -19.83 0.07
N PHE A 111 -13.20 -18.89 0.20
CA PHE A 111 -13.08 -18.04 1.38
C PHE A 111 -14.19 -16.99 1.46
N ARG A 112 -14.86 -16.89 2.62
CA ARG A 112 -15.95 -15.94 2.85
C ARG A 112 -15.56 -14.84 3.81
N GLY A 113 -15.37 -13.64 3.27
CA GLY A 113 -14.97 -12.45 4.02
C GLY A 113 -13.52 -12.07 3.74
N ALA A 114 -13.01 -11.12 4.52
CA ALA A 114 -11.66 -10.61 4.35
C ALA A 114 -10.62 -11.56 4.98
N LEU A 115 -9.57 -11.88 4.23
CA LEU A 115 -8.48 -12.75 4.69
C LEU A 115 -7.69 -12.11 5.83
N ASP A 116 -7.56 -10.78 5.87
CA ASP A 116 -6.91 -10.06 6.96
C ASP A 116 -7.79 -9.89 8.21
N ASP A 117 -9.01 -10.38 8.20
CA ASP A 117 -9.91 -10.42 9.36
C ASP A 117 -10.10 -11.87 9.83
N LYS A 118 -10.59 -12.72 8.93
CA LYS A 118 -11.07 -14.07 9.22
C LYS A 118 -10.08 -15.20 8.90
N GLY A 119 -9.01 -14.90 8.16
CA GLY A 119 -7.99 -15.90 7.81
C GLY A 119 -7.28 -16.42 9.05
N THR A 120 -7.15 -17.74 9.16
CA THR A 120 -6.25 -18.36 10.13
C THR A 120 -4.79 -18.22 9.68
N THR A 121 -3.84 -18.43 10.58
CA THR A 121 -2.42 -18.41 10.21
C THR A 121 -2.09 -19.43 9.12
N ASP A 122 -2.71 -20.61 9.16
CA ASP A 122 -2.52 -21.66 8.15
C ASP A 122 -3.10 -21.27 6.79
N ASP A 123 -4.30 -20.67 6.77
CA ASP A 123 -4.88 -20.13 5.53
C ASP A 123 -3.95 -19.10 4.90
N LEU A 124 -3.42 -18.19 5.73
CA LEU A 124 -2.54 -17.12 5.25
C LEU A 124 -1.17 -17.63 4.82
N ALA A 125 -0.65 -18.68 5.46
CA ALA A 125 0.60 -19.32 5.06
C ALA A 125 0.44 -20.02 3.71
N HIS A 126 -0.70 -20.66 3.45
CA HIS A 126 -1.05 -21.18 2.13
C HIS A 126 -1.16 -20.05 1.10
N VAL A 127 -1.93 -19.01 1.41
CA VAL A 127 -2.13 -17.86 0.51
C VAL A 127 -0.81 -17.16 0.17
N ALA A 128 0.14 -17.11 1.09
CA ALA A 128 1.47 -16.54 0.83
C ALA A 128 2.19 -17.25 -0.33
N THR A 129 1.97 -18.56 -0.52
CA THR A 129 2.57 -19.31 -1.64
C THR A 129 2.00 -18.94 -3.02
N LEU A 130 0.85 -18.25 -3.05
CA LEU A 130 0.15 -17.84 -4.27
C LEU A 130 0.52 -16.43 -4.72
N ILE A 131 1.12 -15.63 -3.83
CA ILE A 131 1.43 -14.22 -4.06
C ILE A 131 2.94 -14.07 -4.21
N PRO A 132 3.43 -13.51 -5.33
CA PRO A 132 4.85 -13.24 -5.50
C PRO A 132 5.37 -12.21 -4.49
N ASP A 133 6.59 -12.40 -3.98
CA ASP A 133 7.21 -11.49 -3.02
C ASP A 133 7.27 -10.05 -3.53
N GLU A 134 7.45 -9.85 -4.85
CA GLU A 134 7.50 -8.52 -5.45
C GLU A 134 6.17 -7.75 -5.38
N TRP A 135 5.04 -8.41 -5.11
CA TRP A 135 3.76 -7.72 -4.87
C TRP A 135 3.64 -7.20 -3.44
N LEU A 136 4.41 -7.77 -2.51
CA LEU A 136 4.49 -7.32 -1.11
C LEU A 136 5.61 -6.30 -0.89
N ALA A 137 6.59 -6.25 -1.80
CA ALA A 137 7.72 -5.31 -1.76
C ALA A 137 7.33 -3.83 -1.57
N PRO A 138 6.20 -3.30 -2.11
CA PRO A 138 5.77 -1.92 -1.86
C PRO A 138 5.15 -1.74 -0.47
N SER A 139 5.94 -2.03 0.57
CA SER A 139 5.61 -1.88 1.99
C SER A 139 6.88 -1.72 2.84
N ALA A 140 6.76 -1.04 3.98
CA ALA A 140 7.80 -0.99 5.00
C ALA A 140 7.79 -2.28 5.83
N THR A 141 8.81 -3.10 5.66
CA THR A 141 9.04 -4.32 6.45
C THR A 141 10.51 -4.45 6.86
N GLY A 142 10.82 -5.38 7.76
CA GLY A 142 12.17 -5.56 8.30
C GLY A 142 12.36 -4.88 9.65
N SER A 143 13.60 -4.55 9.97
CA SER A 143 13.95 -3.77 11.16
C SER A 143 13.30 -2.38 11.15
N ALA A 144 13.24 -1.73 12.33
CA ALA A 144 12.70 -0.37 12.44
C ALA A 144 13.42 0.61 11.50
N ASP A 145 14.74 0.49 11.35
CA ASP A 145 15.53 1.31 10.44
C ASP A 145 15.18 1.08 8.97
N GLN A 146 14.98 -0.16 8.55
CA GLN A 146 14.56 -0.48 7.17
C GLN A 146 13.15 0.03 6.89
N CYS A 147 12.24 -0.03 7.88
CA CYS A 147 10.93 0.58 7.75
C CYS A 147 11.03 2.11 7.59
N VAL A 148 11.92 2.76 8.33
CA VAL A 148 12.16 4.21 8.19
C VAL A 148 12.75 4.54 6.82
N ASP A 149 13.70 3.75 6.32
CA ASP A 149 14.25 3.92 4.97
C ASP A 149 13.15 3.86 3.91
N ALA A 150 12.28 2.84 3.98
CA ALA A 150 11.16 2.70 3.06
C ALA A 150 10.13 3.85 3.17
N VAL A 151 9.87 4.35 4.39
CA VAL A 151 8.99 5.52 4.59
C VAL A 151 9.62 6.79 4.01
N LEU A 152 10.93 6.99 4.15
CA LEU A 152 11.63 8.14 3.58
C LEU A 152 11.66 8.09 2.05
N HIS A 153 11.82 6.90 1.48
CA HIS A 153 11.77 6.67 0.03
C HIS A 153 10.45 7.12 -0.61
N GLU A 154 9.31 7.00 0.07
CA GLU A 154 8.03 7.50 -0.46
C GLU A 154 8.04 9.02 -0.73
N PHE A 155 8.85 9.79 0.01
CA PHE A 155 9.03 11.22 -0.26
C PHE A 155 9.91 11.45 -1.50
N ASP A 156 10.92 10.60 -1.74
CA ASP A 156 11.74 10.64 -2.96
C ASP A 156 10.90 10.33 -4.22
N LEU A 157 9.81 9.56 -4.06
CA LEU A 157 8.80 9.31 -5.10
C LEU A 157 7.82 10.48 -5.31
N GLY A 158 7.97 11.58 -4.57
CA GLY A 158 7.17 12.80 -4.70
C GLY A 158 5.92 12.87 -3.81
N CYS A 159 5.74 11.95 -2.86
CA CYS A 159 4.68 12.09 -1.86
C CYS A 159 4.97 13.26 -0.90
N ASP A 160 3.94 14.00 -0.51
CA ASP A 160 4.03 15.08 0.46
C ASP A 160 3.88 14.58 1.91
N GLY A 161 3.46 13.32 2.10
CA GLY A 161 3.29 12.70 3.40
C GLY A 161 3.06 11.19 3.30
N VAL A 162 3.29 10.50 4.42
CA VAL A 162 3.12 9.05 4.52
C VAL A 162 2.24 8.72 5.71
N ILE A 163 1.23 7.88 5.47
CA ILE A 163 0.36 7.29 6.48
C ILE A 163 0.87 5.88 6.75
N LEU A 164 1.35 5.63 7.97
CA LEU A 164 1.79 4.31 8.40
C LEU A 164 0.56 3.41 8.62
N HIS A 165 0.30 2.51 7.67
CA HIS A 165 -0.92 1.73 7.60
C HIS A 165 -0.70 0.27 8.03
N GLY A 166 -1.73 -0.33 8.64
CA GLY A 166 -1.75 -1.77 8.96
C GLY A 166 -1.30 -2.14 10.37
N ALA A 167 -0.78 -1.18 11.15
CA ALA A 167 -0.37 -1.36 12.53
C ALA A 167 -1.03 -0.33 13.47
N THR A 168 -1.19 -0.70 14.74
CA THR A 168 -1.67 0.16 15.83
C THR A 168 -0.58 1.16 16.23
N PRO A 169 -0.92 2.27 16.92
CA PRO A 169 0.07 3.21 17.43
C PRO A 169 1.16 2.54 18.28
N GLU A 170 0.79 1.60 19.15
CA GLU A 170 1.73 0.85 20.00
C GLU A 170 2.66 -0.04 19.16
N GLU A 171 2.12 -0.72 18.16
CA GLU A 171 2.91 -1.54 17.23
C GLU A 171 3.86 -0.67 16.37
N LEU A 172 3.50 0.57 16.07
CA LEU A 172 4.34 1.49 15.28
C LEU A 172 5.39 2.22 16.12
N ALA A 173 5.31 2.19 17.45
CA ALA A 173 6.18 2.97 18.32
C ALA A 173 7.69 2.78 18.04
N PRO A 174 8.22 1.56 17.84
CA PRO A 174 9.65 1.38 17.54
C PRO A 174 10.08 2.06 16.23
N ILE A 175 9.22 2.04 15.21
CA ILE A 175 9.49 2.65 13.89
C ILE A 175 9.41 4.18 14.01
N VAL A 176 8.43 4.69 14.74
CA VAL A 176 8.27 6.14 14.99
C VAL A 176 9.44 6.69 15.80
N ASP A 177 9.92 5.95 16.80
CA ASP A 177 11.08 6.37 17.59
C ASP A 177 12.36 6.36 16.75
N ALA A 178 12.56 5.33 15.90
CA ALA A 178 13.66 5.31 14.93
C ALA A 178 13.58 6.49 13.94
N TYR A 179 12.38 6.81 13.43
CA TYR A 179 12.18 7.97 12.55
C TYR A 179 12.58 9.28 13.24
N ARG A 180 12.14 9.50 14.49
CA ARG A 180 12.47 10.70 15.26
C ARG A 180 13.97 10.84 15.52
N ALA A 181 14.66 9.74 15.78
CA ALA A 181 16.11 9.75 16.00
C ALA A 181 16.90 10.22 14.78
N ARG A 182 16.35 10.08 13.57
CA ARG A 182 16.98 10.58 12.32
C ARG A 182 16.68 12.04 11.99
N LEU A 183 15.71 12.65 12.67
CA LEU A 183 15.40 14.08 12.54
C LEU A 183 16.29 14.96 13.42
N GLN A 184 17.05 14.36 14.35
CA GLN A 184 17.98 15.04 15.25
C GLN A 184 19.36 15.17 14.62
#